data_AF-A0A1A5PG75-F1
#
_entry.id   AF-A0A1A5PG75-F1
#
_cell.length_a   1.000
_cell.length_b   1.000
_cell.length_c   1.000
_cell.angle_alpha   90.00
_cell.angle_beta   90.00
_cell.angle_gamma   90.00
#
_symmetry.space_group_name_H-M   'P 1'
#
loop_
_entity.id
_entity.type
_entity.pdbx_description
1 polymer ?
#
loop_
_entity_poly.entity_id
_entity_poly.type
_entity_poly.pdbx_seq_one_letter_code
_entity_poly.pdbx_strand_id
1 'polypeptide(L)'
;MSDNQVAGLCRLTVRAPARTIDLAVPADVPVADLLPAVLGYAGDDLEEAGIDHGGWVLQRLGGEPMDEERTLDSFELRDGETVYLRPRVEALPEVHLDDLVDGISTTLRDRPYGWTPWAGRALLRGLAMAALAVGLVVLALPGGSGSGSVRALCAAAAALLLLAGAAAASRAVGDGGAGAVLGLMVTPYLALAGWLLPGGDITGPHGAEMLGARLLAASAAGAGGAVLSLAAVAAYAALFLAPAVIAAFGALAGALMLAAGLAAHEVAGVTALGAVLLGAFVPSLSFRMAGLRMPPLPTNAQQLQEGIEPHPTAVVASRSVLADGWMSSLYGAVGVVCAGCLTVLARRDVPAEVFTSLALALLLLLHARGLGNVWQRLFLTLPGAWALVLLVFSQALDSGSLGRLLTVAGLLAVTAGIAIASWTVPGRRLVPYWGRGAELLHSAAAIALLPLVLWVLGVYGALRSLNG
;
A
#
# COMPACT_ATOMS: atom_id res chain seq x y z
N MET A 1 28.75 52.65 21.01
CA MET A 1 28.87 51.31 20.39
C MET A 1 27.58 50.60 20.71
N SER A 2 26.66 50.60 19.74
CA SER A 2 25.31 50.05 19.88
C SER A 2 25.38 48.55 19.61
N ASP A 3 25.06 47.74 20.62
CA ASP A 3 24.90 46.30 20.48
C ASP A 3 23.72 46.03 19.53
N ASN A 4 24.03 45.47 18.36
CA ASN A 4 23.05 45.01 17.40
C ASN A 4 22.48 43.67 17.93
N GLN A 5 21.50 43.74 18.84
CA GLN A 5 20.68 42.57 19.16
C GLN A 5 20.07 42.08 17.85
N VAL A 6 20.39 40.84 17.47
CA VAL A 6 19.81 40.20 16.28
C VAL A 6 18.33 40.02 16.56
N ALA A 7 17.49 40.89 15.99
CA ALA A 7 16.04 40.77 16.05
C ALA A 7 15.62 39.35 15.64
N GLY A 8 14.87 38.67 16.50
CA GLY A 8 14.34 37.34 16.19
C GLY A 8 13.41 37.46 15.00
N LEU A 9 13.71 36.77 13.89
CA LEU A 9 12.84 36.76 12.71
C LEU A 9 11.78 35.69 12.86
N CYS A 10 10.53 36.03 12.54
CA CYS A 10 9.43 35.08 12.42
C CYS A 10 8.97 35.01 10.95
N ARG A 11 8.88 33.79 10.41
CA ARG A 11 8.34 33.53 9.07
C ARG A 11 6.83 33.37 9.15
N LEU A 12 6.10 34.29 8.52
CA LEU A 12 4.65 34.28 8.48
C LEU A 12 4.14 34.09 7.06
N THR A 13 3.09 33.29 6.91
CA THR A 13 2.29 33.25 5.67
C THR A 13 1.13 34.22 5.81
N VAL A 14 1.17 35.35 5.11
CA VAL A 14 0.08 36.33 5.10
C VAL A 14 -0.85 36.05 3.93
N ARG A 15 -2.12 35.75 4.23
CA ARG A 15 -3.20 35.66 3.25
C ARG A 15 -3.89 37.00 3.10
N ALA A 16 -3.57 37.72 2.03
CA ALA A 16 -4.27 38.91 1.59
C ALA A 16 -5.44 38.54 0.65
N PRO A 17 -6.38 39.46 0.37
CA PRO A 17 -7.55 39.16 -0.45
C PRO A 17 -7.22 38.65 -1.86
N ALA A 18 -6.17 39.18 -2.49
CA ALA A 18 -5.79 38.84 -3.86
C ALA A 18 -4.60 37.87 -3.96
N ARG A 19 -3.78 37.72 -2.92
CA ARG A 19 -2.59 36.85 -2.93
C ARG A 19 -2.19 36.33 -1.56
N THR A 20 -1.43 35.25 -1.55
CA THR A 20 -0.76 34.72 -0.34
C THR A 20 0.73 34.97 -0.46
N ILE A 21 1.36 35.50 0.59
CA ILE A 21 2.77 35.85 0.61
C ILE A 21 3.44 35.26 1.86
N ASP A 22 4.69 34.82 1.73
CA ASP A 22 5.50 34.39 2.87
C ASP A 22 6.53 35.48 3.18
N LEU A 23 6.47 36.03 4.39
CA LEU A 23 7.30 37.14 4.85
C LEU A 23 8.11 36.72 6.07
N ALA A 24 9.39 37.11 6.10
CA ALA A 24 10.20 37.05 7.31
C ALA A 24 10.18 38.45 7.94
N VAL A 25 9.54 38.58 9.09
CA VAL A 25 9.34 39.85 9.80
C VAL A 25 10.00 39.81 11.18
N PRO A 26 10.53 40.93 11.69
CA PRO A 26 11.02 41.02 13.07
C PRO A 26 9.90 40.71 14.08
N ALA A 27 10.13 39.77 14.99
CA ALA A 27 9.12 39.31 15.95
C ALA A 27 8.92 40.27 17.13
N ASP A 28 9.92 41.11 17.40
CA ASP A 28 10.01 42.08 18.49
C ASP A 28 9.44 43.47 18.14
N VAL A 29 8.98 43.65 16.89
CA VAL A 29 8.40 44.91 16.40
C VAL A 29 6.87 44.87 16.54
N PRO A 30 6.20 45.98 16.94
CA PRO A 30 4.74 46.07 16.99
C PRO A 30 4.08 45.80 15.65
N VAL A 31 2.87 45.22 15.67
CA VAL A 31 2.09 44.93 14.46
C VAL A 31 1.82 46.20 13.64
N ALA A 32 1.59 47.35 14.29
CA ALA A 32 1.39 48.65 13.63
C ALA A 32 2.55 49.01 12.68
N ASP A 33 3.78 48.77 13.11
CA ASP A 33 5.00 49.14 12.35
C ASP A 33 5.27 48.12 11.22
N LEU A 34 4.78 46.89 11.37
CA LEU A 34 4.89 45.85 10.34
C LEU A 34 3.85 45.99 9.24
N LEU A 35 2.65 46.50 9.56
CA LEU A 35 1.50 46.58 8.64
C LEU A 35 1.81 47.28 7.30
N PRO A 36 2.48 48.45 7.24
CA PRO A 36 2.82 49.09 5.98
C PRO A 36 3.71 48.22 5.09
N ALA A 37 4.70 47.55 5.68
CA ALA A 37 5.56 46.63 4.94
C ALA A 37 4.76 45.42 4.44
N VAL A 38 3.89 44.84 5.27
CA VAL A 38 3.01 43.73 4.85
C VAL A 38 2.09 44.17 3.72
N LEU A 39 1.50 45.36 3.79
CA LEU A 39 0.61 45.91 2.76
C LEU A 39 1.33 46.10 1.43
N GLY A 40 2.52 46.70 1.44
CA GLY A 40 3.34 46.87 0.24
C GLY A 40 3.69 45.53 -0.43
N TYR A 41 3.91 44.46 0.35
CA TYR A 41 4.09 43.11 -0.22
C TYR A 41 2.78 42.40 -0.55
N ALA A 42 1.63 42.80 -0.01
CA ALA A 42 0.33 42.14 -0.16
C ALA A 42 -0.51 42.59 -1.35
N GLY A 43 -0.32 43.82 -1.86
CA GLY A 43 -1.05 44.31 -3.02
C GLY A 43 -0.60 45.71 -3.44
N ASP A 44 -0.75 46.01 -4.72
CA ASP A 44 -0.69 47.40 -5.19
C ASP A 44 -2.01 48.08 -4.76
N ASP A 45 -1.94 49.34 -4.33
CA ASP A 45 -3.08 50.18 -3.90
C ASP A 45 -3.87 49.71 -2.66
N LEU A 46 -3.39 48.70 -1.90
CA LEU A 46 -4.06 48.28 -0.64
C LEU A 46 -4.05 49.39 0.42
N GLU A 47 -3.01 50.20 0.46
CA GLU A 47 -2.91 51.33 1.40
C GLU A 47 -4.01 52.37 1.13
N GLU A 48 -4.29 52.69 -0.14
CA GLU A 48 -5.35 53.61 -0.55
C GLU A 48 -6.74 53.01 -0.36
N ALA A 49 -6.93 51.73 -0.72
CA ALA A 49 -8.18 51.00 -0.48
C ALA A 49 -8.55 50.94 1.02
N GLY A 50 -7.53 50.96 1.89
CA GLY A 50 -7.64 51.01 3.35
C GLY A 50 -8.54 52.14 3.87
N ILE A 51 -8.61 53.27 3.15
CA ILE A 51 -9.33 54.48 3.57
C ILE A 51 -10.84 54.20 3.65
N ASP A 52 -11.39 53.44 2.70
CA ASP A 52 -12.83 53.19 2.60
C ASP A 52 -13.37 52.25 3.69
N HIS A 53 -12.48 51.48 4.33
CA HIS A 53 -12.86 50.40 5.25
C HIS A 53 -12.10 50.43 6.58
N GLY A 54 -11.60 51.61 6.96
CA GLY A 54 -11.01 51.87 8.29
C GLY A 54 -9.66 51.19 8.53
N GLY A 55 -8.92 50.90 7.46
CA GLY A 55 -7.60 50.27 7.51
C GLY A 55 -7.64 48.74 7.41
N TRP A 56 -6.48 48.14 7.65
CA TRP A 56 -6.26 46.70 7.58
C TRP A 56 -5.84 46.17 8.94
N VAL A 57 -6.28 44.96 9.24
CA VAL A 57 -5.90 44.24 10.47
C VAL A 57 -5.32 42.88 10.11
N LEU A 58 -4.35 42.43 10.90
CA LEU A 58 -3.88 41.05 10.88
C LEU A 58 -4.69 40.23 11.88
N GLN A 59 -5.11 39.03 11.48
CA GLN A 59 -5.96 38.18 12.29
C GLN A 59 -5.59 36.71 12.10
N ARG A 60 -5.49 35.93 13.19
CA ARG A 60 -5.43 34.46 13.11
C ARG A 60 -6.81 33.91 12.78
N LEU A 61 -6.90 32.80 12.06
CA LEU A 61 -8.20 32.19 11.75
C LEU A 61 -8.94 31.83 13.04
N GLY A 62 -10.10 32.46 13.26
CA GLY A 62 -10.97 32.21 14.40
C GLY A 62 -10.60 32.92 15.71
N GLY A 63 -9.49 33.67 15.76
CA GLY A 63 -9.11 34.52 16.91
C GLY A 63 -9.48 35.98 16.67
N GLU A 64 -9.34 36.84 17.67
CA GLU A 64 -9.56 38.30 17.52
C GLU A 64 -8.54 38.95 16.56
N PRO A 65 -8.86 40.12 15.98
CA PRO A 65 -7.88 40.97 15.31
C PRO A 65 -6.70 41.26 16.23
N MET A 66 -5.48 41.18 15.69
CA MET A 66 -4.27 41.45 16.44
C MET A 66 -4.23 42.90 16.85
N ASP A 67 -3.98 43.13 18.13
CA ASP A 67 -3.69 44.44 18.69
C ASP A 67 -2.41 45.01 18.05
N GLU A 68 -2.54 46.21 17.49
CA GLU A 68 -1.51 46.90 16.72
C GLU A 68 -0.33 47.35 17.59
N GLU A 69 -0.55 47.57 18.89
CA GLU A 69 0.48 47.99 19.84
C GLU A 69 1.36 46.82 20.33
N ARG A 70 0.95 45.59 20.05
CA ARG A 70 1.62 44.37 20.51
C ARG A 70 2.57 43.81 19.46
N THR A 71 3.61 43.13 19.93
CA THR A 71 4.61 42.47 19.07
C THR A 71 4.17 41.06 18.70
N LEU A 72 4.72 40.51 17.61
CA LEU A 72 4.42 39.14 17.17
C LEU A 72 4.81 38.08 18.20
N ASP A 73 5.91 38.31 18.93
CA ASP A 73 6.40 37.43 19.99
C ASP A 73 5.40 37.37 21.16
N SER A 74 4.73 38.50 21.46
CA SER A 74 3.67 38.54 22.48
C SER A 74 2.42 37.75 22.07
N PHE A 75 2.21 37.49 20.77
CA PHE A 75 1.14 36.62 20.26
C PHE A 75 1.58 35.15 20.13
N GLU A 76 2.82 34.82 20.52
CA GLU A 76 3.42 33.50 20.38
C GLU A 76 3.33 32.96 18.95
N LEU A 77 3.50 33.82 17.94
CA LEU A 77 3.50 33.42 16.53
C LEU A 77 4.75 32.61 16.21
N ARG A 78 4.55 31.38 15.72
CA ARG A 78 5.63 30.49 15.31
C ARG A 78 5.91 30.58 13.80
N ASP A 79 7.13 30.22 13.43
CA ASP A 79 7.53 30.10 12.03
C ASP A 79 6.57 29.19 11.24
N GLY A 80 6.06 29.70 10.14
CA GLY A 80 5.13 29.04 9.23
C GLY A 80 3.66 29.21 9.59
N GLU A 81 3.32 29.99 10.63
CA GLU A 81 1.92 30.29 10.92
C GLU A 81 1.28 31.20 9.87
N THR A 82 -0.01 30.95 9.61
CA THR A 82 -0.79 31.72 8.65
C THR A 82 -1.64 32.77 9.34
N VAL A 83 -1.50 34.02 8.91
CA VAL A 83 -2.30 35.17 9.35
C VAL A 83 -3.06 35.74 8.17
N TYR A 84 -4.26 36.26 8.42
CA TYR A 84 -5.15 36.81 7.41
C TYR A 84 -5.11 38.33 7.51
N LEU A 85 -4.83 38.97 6.37
CA LEU A 85 -4.91 40.42 6.23
C LEU A 85 -6.31 40.77 5.76
N ARG A 86 -7.08 41.48 6.59
CA ARG A 86 -8.50 41.78 6.33
C ARG A 86 -8.85 43.25 6.53
N PRO A 87 -9.85 43.77 5.81
CA PRO A 87 -10.41 45.09 6.08
C PRO A 87 -10.90 45.18 7.53
N ARG A 88 -10.63 46.29 8.23
CA ARG A 88 -10.98 46.45 9.65
C ARG A 88 -12.48 46.32 9.91
N VAL A 89 -13.31 46.86 9.02
CA VAL A 89 -14.78 46.72 9.09
C VAL A 89 -15.28 45.29 8.86
N GLU A 90 -14.44 44.43 8.27
CA GLU A 90 -14.77 43.01 8.03
C GLU A 90 -14.04 42.07 8.99
N ALA A 91 -13.36 42.61 10.01
CA ALA A 91 -12.73 41.83 11.07
C ALA A 91 -13.74 40.82 11.65
N LEU A 92 -13.35 39.54 11.73
CA LEU A 92 -14.23 38.55 12.34
C LEU A 92 -14.15 38.70 13.87
N PRO A 93 -15.26 38.55 14.59
CA PRO A 93 -15.18 38.35 16.03
C PRO A 93 -14.51 37.00 16.33
N GLU A 94 -13.98 36.85 17.54
CA GLU A 94 -13.52 35.54 18.02
C GLU A 94 -14.65 34.52 17.92
N VAL A 95 -14.30 33.29 17.54
CA VAL A 95 -15.26 32.19 17.47
C VAL A 95 -15.69 31.82 18.88
N HIS A 96 -16.88 32.28 19.27
CA HIS A 96 -17.54 31.86 20.49
C HIS A 96 -18.35 30.59 20.21
N LEU A 97 -18.20 29.59 21.07
CA LEU A 97 -19.01 28.37 21.03
C LEU A 97 -20.22 28.56 21.93
N ASP A 98 -21.42 28.52 21.34
CA ASP A 98 -22.69 28.61 22.09
C ASP A 98 -22.97 27.34 22.91
N ASP A 99 -22.53 26.19 22.39
CA ASP A 99 -22.56 24.90 23.07
C ASP A 99 -21.16 24.29 23.13
N LEU A 100 -20.58 24.23 24.34
CA LEU A 100 -19.28 23.62 24.57
C LEU A 100 -19.27 22.12 24.20
N VAL A 101 -20.39 21.42 24.38
CA VAL A 101 -20.49 20.00 24.06
C VAL A 101 -20.45 19.81 22.54
N ASP A 102 -21.23 20.60 21.80
CA ASP A 102 -21.21 20.54 20.34
C ASP A 102 -19.86 21.01 19.78
N GLY A 103 -19.29 22.08 20.33
CA GLY A 103 -17.96 22.60 19.97
C GLY A 103 -16.83 21.59 20.19
N ILE A 104 -16.84 20.86 21.31
CA ILE A 104 -15.89 19.76 21.55
C ILE A 104 -16.14 18.62 20.55
N SER A 105 -17.40 18.28 20.28
CA SER A 105 -17.74 17.16 19.38
C SER A 105 -17.37 17.42 17.92
N THR A 106 -17.50 18.66 17.45
CA THR A 106 -17.12 19.11 16.11
C THR A 106 -15.60 19.15 16.01
N THR A 107 -14.93 19.77 16.98
CA THR A 107 -13.47 19.81 17.06
C THR A 107 -12.85 18.41 17.09
N LEU A 108 -13.44 17.46 17.82
CA LEU A 108 -12.96 16.07 17.87
C LEU A 108 -13.21 15.30 16.57
N ARG A 109 -14.28 15.61 15.83
CA ARG A 109 -14.55 15.01 14.51
C ARG A 109 -13.57 15.47 13.43
N ASP A 110 -13.09 16.71 13.53
CA ASP A 110 -12.16 17.31 12.56
C ASP A 110 -10.68 16.96 12.84
N ARG A 111 -10.40 16.23 13.92
CA ARG A 111 -9.07 15.69 14.21
C ARG A 111 -8.78 14.44 13.36
N PRO A 112 -7.49 14.11 13.13
CA PRO A 112 -7.06 12.99 12.27
C PRO A 112 -7.54 11.58 12.67
N TYR A 113 -8.26 11.44 13.78
CA TYR A 113 -8.85 10.18 14.26
C TYR A 113 -10.35 10.31 14.61
N GLY A 114 -11.01 11.35 14.08
CA GLY A 114 -12.44 11.57 14.30
C GLY A 114 -13.31 10.46 13.69
N TRP A 115 -14.42 10.14 14.37
CA TRP A 115 -15.39 9.19 13.85
C TRP A 115 -16.24 9.84 12.75
N THR A 116 -15.92 9.50 11.50
CA THR A 116 -16.64 10.01 10.32
C THR A 116 -17.58 8.94 9.72
N PRO A 117 -18.60 9.33 8.94
CA PRO A 117 -19.41 8.37 8.17
C PRO A 117 -18.58 7.49 7.22
N TRP A 118 -17.43 8.00 6.76
CA TRP A 118 -16.46 7.19 6.02
C TRP A 118 -15.83 6.12 6.90
N ALA A 119 -15.35 6.48 8.10
CA ALA A 119 -14.75 5.53 9.05
C ALA A 119 -15.76 4.45 9.49
N GLY A 120 -17.02 4.83 9.76
CA GLY A 120 -18.08 3.88 10.08
C GLY A 120 -18.36 2.89 8.94
N ARG A 121 -18.45 3.38 7.69
CA ARG A 121 -18.60 2.50 6.51
C ARG A 121 -17.39 1.59 6.30
N ALA A 122 -16.18 2.11 6.50
CA ALA A 122 -14.95 1.33 6.40
C ALA A 122 -14.91 0.22 7.46
N LEU A 123 -15.28 0.50 8.72
CA LEU A 123 -15.35 -0.49 9.79
C LEU A 123 -16.37 -1.58 9.46
N LEU A 124 -17.60 -1.21 9.06
CA LEU A 124 -18.66 -2.17 8.75
C LEU A 124 -18.30 -3.06 7.54
N ARG A 125 -17.67 -2.49 6.51
CA ARG A 125 -17.14 -3.25 5.38
C ARG A 125 -16.02 -4.20 5.81
N GLY A 126 -15.13 -3.74 6.69
CA GLY A 126 -14.08 -4.57 7.29
C GLY A 126 -14.63 -5.73 8.11
N LEU A 127 -15.65 -5.49 8.93
CA LEU A 127 -16.36 -6.52 9.69
C LEU A 127 -17.06 -7.53 8.79
N ALA A 128 -17.72 -7.07 7.72
CA ALA A 128 -18.35 -7.95 6.74
C ALA A 128 -17.29 -8.84 6.04
N MET A 129 -16.17 -8.26 5.62
CA MET A 129 -15.03 -9.01 5.07
C MET A 129 -14.49 -10.05 6.07
N ALA A 130 -14.31 -9.66 7.34
CA ALA A 130 -13.84 -10.56 8.38
C ALA A 130 -14.81 -11.72 8.63
N ALA A 131 -16.11 -11.46 8.70
CA ALA A 131 -17.14 -12.49 8.85
C ALA A 131 -17.16 -13.46 7.66
N LEU A 132 -17.04 -12.96 6.43
CA LEU A 132 -16.93 -13.78 5.22
C LEU A 132 -15.64 -14.59 5.17
N ALA A 133 -14.52 -14.01 5.60
CA ALA A 133 -13.25 -14.73 5.71
C ALA A 133 -13.34 -15.87 6.74
N VAL A 134 -13.97 -15.64 7.89
CA VAL A 134 -14.24 -16.69 8.89
C VAL A 134 -15.13 -17.78 8.30
N GLY A 135 -16.23 -17.41 7.63
CA GLY A 135 -17.11 -18.36 6.96
C GLY A 135 -16.38 -19.21 5.91
N LEU A 136 -15.50 -18.60 5.12
CA LEU A 136 -14.65 -19.28 4.15
C LEU A 136 -13.71 -20.28 4.83
N VAL A 137 -13.04 -19.88 5.91
CA VAL A 137 -12.14 -20.77 6.69
C VAL A 137 -12.92 -21.95 7.25
N VAL A 138 -14.10 -21.71 7.85
CA VAL A 138 -14.97 -22.76 8.37
C VAL A 138 -15.37 -23.74 7.27
N LEU A 139 -15.72 -23.25 6.08
CA LEU A 139 -16.02 -24.11 4.93
C LEU A 139 -14.79 -24.86 4.40
N ALA A 140 -13.58 -24.31 4.57
CA ALA A 140 -12.33 -24.94 4.14
C ALA A 140 -11.84 -26.04 5.09
N LEU A 141 -12.24 -26.02 6.36
CA LEU A 141 -11.88 -27.06 7.34
C LEU A 141 -12.32 -28.46 6.87
N PRO A 142 -11.51 -29.51 7.09
CA PRO A 142 -11.89 -30.88 6.77
C PRO A 142 -13.18 -31.28 7.50
N GLY A 143 -14.12 -31.88 6.78
CA GLY A 143 -15.36 -32.45 7.33
C GLY A 143 -15.34 -33.98 7.30
N GLY A 144 -16.39 -34.60 7.86
CA GLY A 144 -16.59 -36.05 7.81
C GLY A 144 -16.68 -36.61 6.38
N SER A 145 -16.58 -37.94 6.24
CA SER A 145 -16.65 -38.62 4.94
C SER A 145 -17.92 -38.21 4.18
N GLY A 146 -17.76 -37.82 2.90
CA GLY A 146 -18.87 -37.40 2.03
C GLY A 146 -19.30 -35.93 2.14
N SER A 147 -18.78 -35.15 3.09
CA SER A 147 -19.15 -33.72 3.26
C SER A 147 -18.59 -32.77 2.18
N GLY A 148 -17.66 -33.23 1.35
CA GLY A 148 -16.95 -32.39 0.36
C GLY A 148 -17.89 -31.75 -0.68
N SER A 149 -18.84 -32.52 -1.21
CA SER A 149 -19.80 -32.03 -2.21
C SER A 149 -20.76 -30.98 -1.64
N VAL A 150 -21.25 -31.20 -0.42
CA VAL A 150 -22.11 -30.24 0.30
C VAL A 150 -21.34 -28.96 0.58
N ARG A 151 -20.09 -29.04 1.04
CA ARG A 151 -19.22 -27.87 1.27
C ARG A 151 -18.96 -27.09 -0.03
N ALA A 152 -18.69 -27.78 -1.13
CA ALA A 152 -18.52 -27.16 -2.44
C ALA A 152 -19.79 -26.45 -2.90
N LEU A 153 -20.96 -27.08 -2.71
CA LEU A 153 -22.26 -26.49 -3.03
C LEU A 153 -22.55 -25.26 -2.16
N CYS A 154 -22.30 -25.32 -0.85
CA CYS A 154 -22.44 -24.18 0.05
C CYS A 154 -21.50 -23.03 -0.34
N ALA A 155 -20.24 -23.32 -0.69
CA ALA A 155 -19.30 -22.32 -1.13
C ALA A 155 -19.75 -21.64 -2.45
N ALA A 156 -20.21 -22.43 -3.43
CA ALA A 156 -20.74 -21.92 -4.69
C ALA A 156 -22.02 -21.08 -4.48
N ALA A 157 -22.97 -21.56 -3.67
CA ALA A 157 -24.20 -20.86 -3.35
C ALA A 157 -23.92 -19.53 -2.62
N ALA A 158 -23.01 -19.53 -1.65
CA ALA A 158 -22.57 -18.31 -0.98
C ALA A 158 -21.91 -17.33 -1.96
N ALA A 159 -21.09 -17.81 -2.90
CA ALA A 159 -20.49 -16.94 -3.92
C ALA A 159 -21.54 -16.30 -4.84
N LEU A 160 -22.58 -17.05 -5.23
CA LEU A 160 -23.69 -16.52 -6.03
C LEU A 160 -24.49 -15.46 -5.26
N LEU A 161 -24.75 -15.70 -3.97
CA LEU A 161 -25.40 -14.71 -3.10
C LEU A 161 -24.54 -13.45 -2.92
N LEU A 162 -23.22 -13.61 -2.74
CA LEU A 162 -22.27 -12.49 -2.68
C LEU A 162 -22.23 -11.71 -3.98
N LEU A 163 -22.27 -12.40 -5.13
CA LEU A 163 -22.29 -11.77 -6.44
C LEU A 163 -23.59 -10.96 -6.65
N ALA A 164 -24.74 -11.54 -6.29
CA ALA A 164 -26.02 -10.85 -6.32
C ALA A 164 -26.03 -9.64 -5.37
N GLY A 165 -25.49 -9.80 -4.16
CA GLY A 165 -25.32 -8.72 -3.20
C GLY A 165 -24.39 -7.62 -3.68
N ALA A 166 -23.28 -7.98 -4.35
CA ALA A 166 -22.35 -7.03 -4.96
C ALA A 166 -23.02 -6.22 -6.08
N ALA A 167 -23.77 -6.90 -6.95
CA ALA A 167 -24.55 -6.25 -8.02
C ALA A 167 -25.63 -5.32 -7.44
N ALA A 168 -26.37 -5.77 -6.43
CA ALA A 168 -27.41 -4.96 -5.78
C ALA A 168 -26.81 -3.74 -5.06
N ALA A 169 -25.73 -3.92 -4.29
CA ALA A 169 -25.06 -2.84 -3.59
C ALA A 169 -24.50 -1.79 -4.57
N SER A 170 -23.86 -2.23 -5.67
CA SER A 170 -23.29 -1.31 -6.65
C SER A 170 -24.35 -0.63 -7.51
N ARG A 171 -25.32 -1.40 -8.05
CA ARG A 171 -26.25 -0.91 -9.09
C ARG A 171 -27.59 -0.43 -8.57
N ALA A 172 -28.11 -1.02 -7.51
CA ALA A 172 -29.42 -0.64 -6.94
C ALA A 172 -29.29 0.37 -5.80
N VAL A 173 -28.30 0.19 -4.92
CA VAL A 173 -28.04 1.11 -3.79
C VAL A 173 -27.11 2.26 -4.19
N GLY A 174 -26.26 2.07 -5.21
CA GLY A 174 -25.27 3.06 -5.62
C GLY A 174 -24.02 3.10 -4.73
N ASP A 175 -23.82 2.12 -3.85
CA ASP A 175 -22.61 1.99 -3.04
C ASP A 175 -21.62 1.02 -3.70
N GLY A 176 -20.86 1.55 -4.66
CA GLY A 176 -19.81 0.78 -5.35
C GLY A 176 -18.73 0.24 -4.41
N GLY A 177 -18.50 0.87 -3.24
CA GLY A 177 -17.51 0.41 -2.27
C GLY A 177 -17.98 -0.85 -1.52
N ALA A 178 -19.26 -0.90 -1.15
CA ALA A 178 -19.86 -2.12 -0.60
C ALA A 178 -19.94 -3.23 -1.67
N GLY A 179 -20.29 -2.86 -2.91
CA GLY A 179 -20.27 -3.77 -4.05
C GLY A 179 -18.90 -4.40 -4.29
N ALA A 180 -17.84 -3.58 -4.26
CA ALA A 180 -16.45 -4.04 -4.42
C ALA A 180 -16.01 -5.03 -3.34
N VAL A 181 -16.38 -4.77 -2.07
CA VAL A 181 -16.09 -5.64 -0.92
C VAL A 181 -16.74 -7.01 -1.07
N LEU A 182 -18.04 -7.04 -1.36
CA LEU A 182 -18.77 -8.29 -1.57
C LEU A 182 -18.25 -9.04 -2.82
N GLY A 183 -17.99 -8.30 -3.90
CA GLY A 183 -17.44 -8.85 -5.14
C GLY A 183 -16.06 -9.47 -4.95
N LEU A 184 -15.19 -8.84 -4.16
CA LEU A 184 -13.85 -9.38 -3.87
C LEU A 184 -13.94 -10.75 -3.18
N MET A 185 -14.95 -10.97 -2.34
CA MET A 185 -15.18 -12.26 -1.66
C MET A 185 -15.82 -13.34 -2.54
N VAL A 186 -16.37 -13.01 -3.71
CA VAL A 186 -16.87 -14.03 -4.66
C VAL A 186 -15.72 -14.94 -5.13
N THR A 187 -14.56 -14.35 -5.41
CA THR A 187 -13.38 -15.06 -5.93
C THR A 187 -12.94 -16.21 -5.00
N PRO A 188 -12.61 -15.97 -3.71
CA PRO A 188 -12.17 -17.06 -2.83
C PRO A 188 -13.25 -18.09 -2.55
N TYR A 189 -14.54 -17.71 -2.51
CA TYR A 189 -15.63 -18.67 -2.34
C TYR A 189 -15.80 -19.59 -3.56
N LEU A 190 -15.73 -19.05 -4.79
CA LEU A 190 -15.72 -19.87 -6.00
C LEU A 190 -14.44 -20.69 -6.13
N ALA A 191 -13.29 -20.14 -5.75
CA ALA A 191 -12.04 -20.89 -5.72
C ALA A 191 -12.11 -22.07 -4.75
N LEU A 192 -12.72 -21.88 -3.56
CA LEU A 192 -12.94 -22.97 -2.62
C LEU A 192 -13.90 -24.03 -3.17
N ALA A 193 -14.98 -23.61 -3.86
CA ALA A 193 -15.87 -24.55 -4.54
C ALA A 193 -15.10 -25.36 -5.60
N GLY A 194 -14.31 -24.69 -6.45
CA GLY A 194 -13.44 -25.32 -7.45
C GLY A 194 -12.40 -26.27 -6.84
N TRP A 195 -11.80 -25.90 -5.71
CA TRP A 195 -10.85 -26.74 -4.98
C TRP A 195 -11.46 -28.04 -4.47
N LEU A 196 -12.72 -27.99 -4.02
CA LEU A 196 -13.41 -29.14 -3.43
C LEU A 196 -14.00 -30.10 -4.47
N LEU A 197 -14.20 -29.66 -5.72
CA LEU A 197 -14.86 -30.43 -6.78
C LEU A 197 -14.10 -31.69 -7.24
N PRO A 198 -12.78 -31.65 -7.53
CA PRO A 198 -12.05 -32.83 -7.99
C PRO A 198 -12.01 -33.99 -6.98
N GLY A 199 -12.24 -33.72 -5.69
CA GLY A 199 -12.16 -34.73 -4.64
C GLY A 199 -10.73 -35.27 -4.49
N GLY A 200 -10.60 -36.55 -4.11
CA GLY A 200 -9.32 -37.28 -4.08
C GLY A 200 -8.42 -37.02 -2.85
N ASP A 201 -7.46 -37.91 -2.64
CA ASP A 201 -6.43 -37.74 -1.61
C ASP A 201 -5.19 -37.03 -2.19
N ILE A 202 -4.67 -36.05 -1.48
CA ILE A 202 -3.47 -35.28 -1.85
C ILE A 202 -2.18 -35.88 -1.26
N THR A 203 -2.30 -36.93 -0.44
CA THR A 203 -1.17 -37.61 0.21
C THR A 203 -0.78 -38.94 -0.45
N GLY A 204 -1.54 -39.39 -1.45
CA GLY A 204 -1.28 -40.64 -2.17
C GLY A 204 -0.21 -40.54 -3.27
N PRO A 205 0.04 -41.63 -4.01
CA PRO A 205 1.05 -41.68 -5.09
C PRO A 205 0.83 -40.63 -6.20
N HIS A 206 -0.43 -40.28 -6.47
CA HIS A 206 -0.82 -39.25 -7.45
C HIS A 206 -1.16 -37.91 -6.75
N GLY A 207 -0.62 -37.67 -5.55
CA GLY A 207 -0.96 -36.51 -4.73
C GLY A 207 -0.61 -35.18 -5.38
N ALA A 208 0.48 -35.12 -6.15
CA ALA A 208 0.88 -33.92 -6.90
C ALA A 208 -0.09 -33.60 -8.05
N GLU A 209 -0.50 -34.61 -8.82
CA GLU A 209 -1.50 -34.46 -9.88
C GLU A 209 -2.86 -34.03 -9.31
N MET A 210 -3.29 -34.65 -8.20
CA MET A 210 -4.52 -34.29 -7.52
C MET A 210 -4.49 -32.86 -6.99
N LEU A 211 -3.36 -32.44 -6.38
CA LEU A 211 -3.13 -31.07 -5.97
C LEU A 211 -3.19 -30.11 -7.17
N GLY A 212 -2.59 -30.48 -8.29
CA GLY A 212 -2.63 -29.74 -9.54
C GLY A 212 -4.05 -29.57 -10.09
N ALA A 213 -4.84 -30.65 -10.11
CA ALA A 213 -6.24 -30.61 -10.53
C ALA A 213 -7.09 -29.68 -9.64
N ARG A 214 -6.89 -29.74 -8.32
CA ARG A 214 -7.59 -28.85 -7.37
C ARG A 214 -7.17 -27.40 -7.53
N LEU A 215 -5.87 -27.11 -7.70
CA LEU A 215 -5.38 -25.75 -7.95
C LEU A 215 -5.93 -25.19 -9.25
N LEU A 216 -5.94 -25.98 -10.32
CA LEU A 216 -6.45 -25.57 -11.62
C LEU A 216 -7.95 -25.29 -11.57
N ALA A 217 -8.74 -26.18 -10.96
CA ALA A 217 -10.19 -26.00 -10.79
C ALA A 217 -10.51 -24.79 -9.90
N ALA A 218 -9.81 -24.61 -8.78
CA ALA A 218 -9.93 -23.45 -7.91
C ALA A 218 -9.59 -22.15 -8.65
N SER A 219 -8.53 -22.17 -9.44
CA SER A 219 -8.07 -21.00 -10.20
C SER A 219 -9.04 -20.63 -11.31
N ALA A 220 -9.54 -21.61 -12.06
CA ALA A 220 -10.54 -21.38 -13.09
C ALA A 220 -11.85 -20.78 -12.51
N ALA A 221 -12.35 -21.37 -11.42
CA ALA A 221 -13.55 -20.87 -10.75
C ALA A 221 -13.33 -19.48 -10.12
N GLY A 222 -12.18 -19.26 -9.49
CA GLY A 222 -11.79 -17.97 -8.93
C GLY A 222 -11.64 -16.87 -9.99
N ALA A 223 -11.00 -17.17 -11.13
CA ALA A 223 -10.89 -16.26 -12.27
C ALA A 223 -12.28 -15.88 -12.81
N GLY A 224 -13.17 -16.87 -12.97
CA GLY A 224 -14.57 -16.62 -13.31
C GLY A 224 -15.25 -15.70 -12.31
N GLY A 225 -15.04 -15.91 -11.01
CA GLY A 225 -15.51 -15.03 -9.94
C GLY A 225 -15.03 -13.59 -10.07
N ALA A 226 -13.73 -13.39 -10.27
CA ALA A 226 -13.15 -12.06 -10.43
C ALA A 226 -13.75 -11.30 -11.64
N VAL A 227 -13.91 -11.98 -12.78
CA VAL A 227 -14.52 -11.41 -13.99
C VAL A 227 -15.99 -11.08 -13.78
N LEU A 228 -16.76 -12.00 -13.20
CA LEU A 228 -18.18 -11.80 -12.91
C LEU A 228 -18.39 -10.67 -11.91
N SER A 229 -17.57 -10.58 -10.86
CA SER A 229 -17.64 -9.49 -9.88
C SER A 229 -17.25 -8.14 -10.47
N LEU A 230 -16.24 -8.09 -11.33
CA LEU A 230 -15.91 -6.87 -12.08
C LEU A 230 -17.10 -6.41 -12.93
N ALA A 231 -17.73 -7.34 -13.66
CA ALA A 231 -18.90 -7.03 -14.49
C ALA A 231 -20.12 -6.59 -13.65
N ALA A 232 -20.34 -7.24 -12.50
CA ALA A 232 -21.45 -6.93 -11.60
C ALA A 232 -21.30 -5.57 -10.90
N VAL A 233 -20.09 -5.25 -10.46
CA VAL A 233 -19.80 -4.01 -9.72
C VAL A 233 -19.59 -2.83 -10.68
N ALA A 234 -18.98 -3.06 -11.84
CA ALA A 234 -18.67 -2.05 -12.86
C ALA A 234 -17.88 -0.83 -12.34
N ALA A 235 -17.16 -1.00 -11.22
CA ALA A 235 -16.30 0.00 -10.58
C ALA A 235 -15.09 -0.71 -9.95
N TYR A 236 -14.06 0.06 -9.58
CA TYR A 236 -12.84 -0.45 -8.93
C TYR A 236 -12.12 -1.53 -9.76
N ALA A 237 -12.00 -1.35 -11.08
CA ALA A 237 -11.41 -2.36 -11.98
C ALA A 237 -10.03 -2.86 -11.53
N ALA A 238 -9.19 -1.96 -11.01
CA ALA A 238 -7.90 -2.31 -10.45
C ALA A 238 -8.00 -3.34 -9.32
N LEU A 239 -9.02 -3.28 -8.45
CA LEU A 239 -9.18 -4.22 -7.33
C LEU A 239 -9.33 -5.67 -7.80
N PHE A 240 -10.08 -5.90 -8.88
CA PHE A 240 -10.37 -7.22 -9.42
C PHE A 240 -9.22 -7.81 -10.26
N LEU A 241 -8.21 -7.01 -10.60
CA LEU A 241 -7.02 -7.51 -11.29
C LEU A 241 -6.18 -8.45 -10.41
N ALA A 242 -6.05 -8.15 -9.11
CA ALA A 242 -5.26 -8.95 -8.19
C ALA A 242 -5.74 -10.42 -8.11
N PRO A 243 -7.02 -10.70 -7.81
CA PRO A 243 -7.51 -12.08 -7.80
C PRO A 243 -7.41 -12.76 -9.16
N ALA A 244 -7.56 -12.04 -10.28
CA ALA A 244 -7.38 -12.59 -11.62
C ALA A 244 -5.93 -13.03 -11.88
N VAL A 245 -4.95 -12.22 -11.46
CA VAL A 245 -3.52 -12.56 -11.56
C VAL A 245 -3.16 -13.73 -10.64
N ILE A 246 -3.67 -13.74 -9.41
CA ILE A 246 -3.48 -14.86 -8.47
C ILE A 246 -4.02 -16.16 -9.08
N ALA A 247 -5.22 -16.11 -9.67
CA ALA A 247 -5.80 -17.25 -10.38
C ALA A 247 -4.97 -17.67 -11.60
N ALA A 248 -4.40 -16.74 -12.37
CA ALA A 248 -3.51 -17.09 -13.48
C ALA A 248 -2.26 -17.86 -13.00
N PHE A 249 -1.64 -17.43 -11.90
CA PHE A 249 -0.51 -18.17 -11.30
C PHE A 249 -0.93 -19.52 -10.71
N GLY A 250 -2.09 -19.60 -10.07
CA GLY A 250 -2.62 -20.86 -9.56
C GLY A 250 -2.95 -21.86 -10.69
N ALA A 251 -3.47 -21.38 -11.82
CA ALA A 251 -3.73 -22.18 -13.00
C ALA A 251 -2.41 -22.65 -13.64
N LEU A 252 -1.42 -21.77 -13.76
CA LEU A 252 -0.07 -22.14 -14.20
C LEU A 252 0.54 -23.21 -13.29
N ALA A 253 0.43 -23.04 -11.97
CA ALA A 253 0.90 -24.01 -10.99
C ALA A 253 0.23 -25.37 -11.20
N GLY A 254 -1.11 -25.39 -11.26
CA GLY A 254 -1.86 -26.63 -11.48
C GLY A 254 -1.54 -27.31 -12.82
N ALA A 255 -1.37 -26.53 -13.88
CA ALA A 255 -0.98 -27.03 -15.19
C ALA A 255 0.42 -27.64 -15.20
N LEU A 256 1.39 -27.03 -14.52
CA LEU A 256 2.75 -27.57 -14.39
C LEU A 256 2.76 -28.90 -13.63
N MET A 257 1.96 -29.04 -12.57
CA MET A 257 1.86 -30.30 -11.83
C MET A 257 1.22 -31.41 -12.67
N LEU A 258 0.19 -31.08 -13.47
CA LEU A 258 -0.53 -32.05 -14.30
C LEU A 258 0.21 -32.44 -15.57
N ALA A 259 0.81 -31.46 -16.27
CA ALA A 259 1.39 -31.67 -17.59
C ALA A 259 2.87 -32.06 -17.53
N ALA A 260 3.62 -31.53 -16.55
CA ALA A 260 5.06 -31.79 -16.40
C ALA A 260 5.38 -32.73 -15.23
N GLY A 261 4.38 -33.17 -14.45
CA GLY A 261 4.59 -34.08 -13.32
C GLY A 261 5.43 -33.49 -12.19
N LEU A 262 5.55 -32.16 -12.13
CA LEU A 262 6.38 -31.47 -11.15
C LEU A 262 5.76 -31.54 -9.76
N ALA A 263 6.60 -31.72 -8.74
CA ALA A 263 6.21 -31.69 -7.36
C ALA A 263 5.88 -30.27 -6.88
N ALA A 264 5.16 -30.15 -5.76
CA ALA A 264 4.67 -28.87 -5.26
C ALA A 264 5.78 -27.83 -5.00
N HIS A 265 6.94 -28.27 -4.50
CA HIS A 265 8.09 -27.40 -4.19
C HIS A 265 8.80 -26.90 -5.45
N GLU A 266 8.93 -27.75 -6.47
CA GLU A 266 9.45 -27.40 -7.79
C GLU A 266 8.57 -26.34 -8.46
N VAL A 267 7.25 -26.58 -8.47
CA VAL A 267 6.29 -25.62 -9.01
C VAL A 267 6.31 -24.31 -8.23
N ALA A 268 6.39 -24.35 -6.89
CA ALA A 268 6.49 -23.15 -6.06
C ALA A 268 7.72 -22.29 -6.41
N GLY A 269 8.87 -22.91 -6.71
CA GLY A 269 10.06 -22.20 -7.17
C GLY A 269 9.83 -21.50 -8.51
N VAL A 270 9.26 -22.20 -9.49
CA VAL A 270 8.97 -21.65 -10.83
C VAL A 270 7.92 -20.54 -10.76
N THR A 271 6.85 -20.72 -9.98
CA THR A 271 5.78 -19.71 -9.85
C THR A 271 6.27 -18.48 -9.09
N ALA A 272 7.12 -18.64 -8.07
CA ALA A 272 7.75 -17.52 -7.39
C ALA A 272 8.65 -16.71 -8.33
N LEU A 273 9.47 -17.37 -9.15
CA LEU A 273 10.28 -16.71 -10.16
C LEU A 273 9.41 -15.93 -11.16
N GLY A 274 8.33 -16.54 -11.65
CA GLY A 274 7.37 -15.86 -12.53
C GLY A 274 6.71 -14.64 -11.87
N ALA A 275 6.35 -14.72 -10.59
CA ALA A 275 5.77 -13.62 -9.84
C ALA A 275 6.77 -12.46 -9.64
N VAL A 276 8.03 -12.77 -9.38
CA VAL A 276 9.12 -11.78 -9.29
C VAL A 276 9.36 -11.10 -10.65
N LEU A 277 9.37 -11.87 -11.74
CA LEU A 277 9.50 -11.32 -13.09
C LEU A 277 8.32 -10.38 -13.40
N LEU A 278 7.08 -10.77 -13.08
CA LEU A 278 5.94 -9.87 -13.18
C LEU A 278 6.16 -8.60 -12.34
N GLY A 279 6.64 -8.75 -11.11
CA GLY A 279 7.03 -7.67 -10.19
C GLY A 279 7.91 -6.60 -10.84
N ALA A 280 8.89 -7.00 -11.64
CA ALA A 280 9.79 -6.08 -12.36
C ALA A 280 9.05 -5.26 -13.44
N PHE A 281 7.99 -5.80 -14.03
CA PHE A 281 7.19 -5.12 -15.06
C PHE A 281 5.99 -4.35 -14.51
N VAL A 282 5.68 -4.45 -13.20
CA VAL A 282 4.51 -3.79 -12.59
C VAL A 282 4.45 -2.29 -12.88
N PRO A 283 5.52 -1.48 -12.68
CA PRO A 283 5.44 -0.04 -12.93
C PRO A 283 5.08 0.28 -14.40
N SER A 284 5.72 -0.39 -15.36
CA SER A 284 5.45 -0.21 -16.79
C SER A 284 4.03 -0.64 -17.14
N LEU A 285 3.55 -1.76 -16.62
CA LEU A 285 2.21 -2.26 -16.92
C LEU A 285 1.13 -1.34 -16.34
N SER A 286 1.28 -0.90 -15.09
CA SER A 286 0.37 0.04 -14.43
C SER A 286 0.30 1.39 -15.15
N PHE A 287 1.44 1.89 -15.61
CA PHE A 287 1.52 3.14 -16.37
C PHE A 287 0.78 3.01 -17.72
N ARG A 288 0.98 1.91 -18.44
CA ARG A 288 0.26 1.61 -19.70
C ARG A 288 -1.24 1.43 -19.47
N MET A 289 -1.65 0.72 -18.43
CA MET A 289 -3.07 0.51 -18.08
C MET A 289 -3.75 1.80 -17.61
N ALA A 290 -3.01 2.76 -17.05
CA ALA A 290 -3.51 4.10 -16.75
C ALA A 290 -3.58 5.03 -17.98
N GLY A 291 -3.21 4.54 -19.17
CA GLY A 291 -3.17 5.32 -20.39
C GLY A 291 -2.07 6.38 -20.43
N LEU A 292 -1.08 6.28 -19.55
CA LEU A 292 0.09 7.15 -19.56
C LEU A 292 1.11 6.61 -20.58
N ARG A 293 1.80 7.52 -21.28
CA ARG A 293 2.83 7.20 -22.26
C ARG A 293 4.10 7.93 -21.87
N MET A 294 5.23 7.21 -21.90
CA MET A 294 6.51 7.83 -21.63
C MET A 294 6.90 8.55 -22.92
N PRO A 295 7.18 9.86 -22.86
CA PRO A 295 7.62 10.57 -24.05
C PRO A 295 8.90 9.92 -24.59
N PRO A 296 9.04 9.78 -25.92
CA PRO A 296 10.26 9.24 -26.50
C PRO A 296 11.44 10.15 -26.10
N LEU A 297 12.58 9.55 -25.82
CA LEU A 297 13.80 10.31 -25.55
C LEU A 297 14.19 11.05 -26.85
N PRO A 298 14.41 12.37 -26.81
CA PRO A 298 14.79 13.13 -27.99
C PRO A 298 16.19 12.69 -28.45
N THR A 299 16.30 12.37 -29.74
CA THR A 299 17.55 11.95 -30.39
C THR A 299 18.20 13.10 -31.17
N ASN A 300 17.51 14.22 -31.34
CA ASN A 300 18.02 15.44 -31.97
C ASN A 300 17.45 16.71 -31.31
N ALA A 301 18.03 17.87 -31.63
CA ALA A 301 17.64 19.15 -31.04
C ALA A 301 16.23 19.63 -31.45
N GLN A 302 15.71 19.17 -32.59
CA GLN A 302 14.36 19.51 -33.07
C GLN A 302 13.30 18.79 -32.22
N GLN A 303 13.56 17.54 -31.84
CA GLN A 303 12.68 16.74 -30.97
C GLN A 303 12.61 17.26 -29.53
N LEU A 304 13.54 18.13 -29.09
CA LEU A 304 13.40 18.83 -27.80
C LEU A 304 12.26 19.84 -27.79
N GLN A 305 11.80 20.28 -28.96
CA GLN A 305 10.70 21.22 -29.12
C GLN A 305 9.36 20.51 -29.37
N GLU A 306 9.34 19.18 -29.49
CA GLU A 306 8.13 18.38 -29.66
C GLU A 306 7.54 18.01 -28.29
N GLY A 307 6.23 18.19 -28.10
CA GLY A 307 5.54 17.78 -26.87
C GLY A 307 5.93 18.60 -25.62
N ILE A 308 6.32 19.85 -25.82
CA ILE A 308 6.62 20.82 -24.76
C ILE A 308 5.36 21.47 -24.17
N GLU A 309 4.18 21.18 -24.73
CA GLU A 309 2.93 21.70 -24.22
C GLU A 309 2.68 21.18 -22.79
N PRO A 310 2.43 22.07 -21.82
CA PRO A 310 2.13 21.66 -20.46
C PRO A 310 0.91 20.75 -20.41
N HIS A 311 1.05 19.58 -19.78
CA HIS A 311 -0.10 18.72 -19.54
C HIS A 311 -1.00 19.30 -18.45
N PRO A 312 -2.33 19.28 -18.62
CA PRO A 312 -3.26 19.70 -17.58
C PRO A 312 -3.03 18.90 -16.29
N THR A 313 -2.74 19.60 -15.19
CA THR A 313 -2.40 19.01 -13.89
C THR A 313 -3.46 18.03 -13.39
N ALA A 314 -4.75 18.34 -13.60
CA ALA A 314 -5.87 17.48 -13.22
C ALA A 314 -5.89 16.13 -13.97
N VAL A 315 -5.52 16.11 -15.26
CA VAL A 315 -5.48 14.88 -16.06
C VAL A 315 -4.30 14.00 -15.63
N VAL A 316 -3.14 14.60 -15.37
CA VAL A 316 -1.96 13.87 -14.86
C VAL A 316 -2.24 13.31 -13.47
N ALA A 317 -2.86 14.10 -12.58
CA ALA A 317 -3.22 13.65 -11.24
C ALA A 317 -4.19 12.46 -11.26
N SER A 318 -5.29 12.55 -12.01
CA SER A 318 -6.28 11.46 -12.11
C SER A 318 -5.70 10.16 -12.68
N ARG A 319 -4.87 10.24 -13.73
CA ARG A 319 -4.19 9.06 -14.29
C ARG A 319 -3.14 8.48 -13.35
N SER A 320 -2.47 9.33 -12.57
CA SER A 320 -1.51 8.88 -11.56
C SER A 320 -2.19 8.09 -10.45
N VAL A 321 -3.37 8.51 -10.00
CA VAL A 321 -4.20 7.75 -9.04
C VAL A 321 -4.62 6.40 -9.61
N LEU A 322 -5.01 6.33 -10.89
CA LEU A 322 -5.32 5.06 -11.56
C LEU A 322 -4.09 4.15 -11.63
N ALA A 323 -2.93 4.68 -12.02
CA ALA A 323 -1.67 3.94 -12.07
C ALA A 323 -1.30 3.36 -10.70
N ASP A 324 -1.46 4.15 -9.64
CA ASP A 324 -1.22 3.69 -8.27
C ASP A 324 -2.18 2.56 -7.85
N GLY A 325 -3.46 2.64 -8.26
CA GLY A 325 -4.44 1.57 -8.04
C GLY A 325 -4.04 0.26 -8.74
N TRP A 326 -3.65 0.33 -10.01
CA TRP A 326 -3.16 -0.83 -10.77
C TRP A 326 -1.89 -1.43 -10.16
N MET A 327 -0.95 -0.58 -9.75
CA MET A 327 0.31 -0.97 -9.12
C MET A 327 0.07 -1.66 -7.77
N SER A 328 -0.83 -1.13 -6.96
CA SER A 328 -1.24 -1.73 -5.68
C SER A 328 -1.85 -3.11 -5.86
N SER A 329 -2.70 -3.27 -6.86
CA SER A 329 -3.31 -4.56 -7.20
C SER A 329 -2.30 -5.60 -7.66
N LEU A 330 -1.42 -5.24 -8.59
CA LEU A 330 -0.39 -6.14 -9.11
C LEU A 330 0.62 -6.54 -8.04
N TYR A 331 1.10 -5.62 -7.22
CA TYR A 331 1.98 -5.97 -6.10
C TYR A 331 1.25 -6.76 -5.02
N GLY A 332 -0.05 -6.50 -4.78
CA GLY A 332 -0.89 -7.34 -3.94
C GLY A 332 -0.94 -8.79 -4.43
N ALA A 333 -1.13 -8.99 -5.73
CA ALA A 333 -1.11 -10.32 -6.33
C ALA A 333 0.26 -11.00 -6.22
N VAL A 334 1.34 -10.31 -6.57
CA VAL A 334 2.72 -10.81 -6.43
C VAL A 334 2.99 -11.21 -4.98
N GLY A 335 2.60 -10.36 -4.03
CA GLY A 335 2.74 -10.62 -2.60
C GLY A 335 2.04 -11.90 -2.15
N VAL A 336 0.77 -12.07 -2.52
CA VAL A 336 -0.03 -13.25 -2.17
C VAL A 336 0.52 -14.52 -2.83
N VAL A 337 0.90 -14.47 -4.11
CA VAL A 337 1.50 -15.60 -4.82
C VAL A 337 2.82 -15.99 -4.18
N CYS A 338 3.71 -15.03 -3.91
CA CYS A 338 4.98 -15.29 -3.24
C CYS A 338 4.76 -15.86 -1.83
N ALA A 339 3.81 -15.34 -1.05
CA ALA A 339 3.49 -15.89 0.27
C ALA A 339 3.08 -17.36 0.16
N GLY A 340 2.22 -17.73 -0.79
CA GLY A 340 1.84 -19.11 -1.05
C GLY A 340 3.06 -19.97 -1.43
N CYS A 341 3.91 -19.52 -2.35
CA CYS A 341 5.11 -20.25 -2.76
C CYS A 341 6.07 -20.47 -1.57
N LEU A 342 6.28 -19.44 -0.76
CA LEU A 342 7.09 -19.49 0.46
C LEU A 342 6.53 -20.48 1.49
N THR A 343 5.20 -20.57 1.64
CA THR A 343 4.61 -21.60 2.53
C THR A 343 4.86 -23.03 2.06
N VAL A 344 5.01 -23.24 0.75
CA VAL A 344 5.29 -24.57 0.19
C VAL A 344 6.76 -24.91 0.31
N LEU A 345 7.64 -23.97 -0.04
CA LEU A 345 9.10 -24.14 0.06
C LEU A 345 9.55 -24.37 1.50
N ALA A 346 9.00 -23.63 2.47
CA ALA A 346 9.39 -23.75 3.87
C ALA A 346 8.95 -25.06 4.55
N ARG A 347 8.17 -25.92 3.88
CA ARG A 347 7.83 -27.26 4.40
C ARG A 347 8.97 -28.26 4.27
N ARG A 348 10.00 -27.95 3.48
CA ARG A 348 11.15 -28.82 3.28
C ARG A 348 12.40 -28.17 3.85
N ASP A 349 13.06 -28.88 4.76
CA ASP A 349 14.38 -28.47 5.26
C ASP A 349 15.49 -29.03 4.37
N VAL A 350 15.48 -28.57 3.11
CA VAL A 350 16.48 -28.93 2.10
C VAL A 350 17.20 -27.64 1.68
N PRO A 351 18.54 -27.65 1.52
CA PRO A 351 19.30 -26.43 1.26
C PRO A 351 18.78 -25.61 0.07
N ALA A 352 18.37 -26.26 -1.02
CA ALA A 352 17.88 -25.58 -2.21
C ALA A 352 16.64 -24.72 -1.90
N GLU A 353 15.65 -25.28 -1.21
CA GLU A 353 14.40 -24.62 -0.83
C GLU A 353 14.64 -23.53 0.23
N VAL A 354 15.53 -23.78 1.19
CA VAL A 354 15.89 -22.80 2.23
C VAL A 354 16.58 -21.58 1.62
N PHE A 355 17.60 -21.79 0.77
CA PHE A 355 18.30 -20.69 0.11
C PHE A 355 17.40 -19.93 -0.88
N THR A 356 16.54 -20.64 -1.62
CA THR A 356 15.53 -20.01 -2.49
C THR A 356 14.56 -19.14 -1.70
N SER A 357 14.06 -19.65 -0.57
CA SER A 357 13.15 -18.91 0.31
C SER A 357 13.81 -17.68 0.92
N LEU A 358 15.08 -17.80 1.36
CA LEU A 358 15.85 -16.69 1.91
C LEU A 358 16.12 -15.61 0.85
N ALA A 359 16.54 -16.00 -0.34
CA ALA A 359 16.79 -15.07 -1.45
C ALA A 359 15.50 -14.34 -1.85
N LEU A 360 14.38 -15.05 -1.97
CA LEU A 360 13.08 -14.46 -2.28
C LEU A 360 12.59 -13.53 -1.16
N ALA A 361 12.71 -13.92 0.10
CA ALA A 361 12.34 -13.09 1.24
C ALA A 361 13.11 -11.77 1.26
N LEU A 362 14.43 -11.86 1.07
CA LEU A 362 15.33 -10.71 1.01
C LEU A 362 15.00 -9.80 -0.18
N LEU A 363 14.75 -10.37 -1.34
CA LEU A 363 14.33 -9.66 -2.55
C LEU A 363 13.05 -8.85 -2.29
N LEU A 364 12.01 -9.45 -1.72
CA LEU A 364 10.74 -8.79 -1.44
C LEU A 364 10.89 -7.66 -0.41
N LEU A 365 11.66 -7.88 0.67
CA LEU A 365 11.93 -6.88 1.69
C LEU A 365 12.72 -5.67 1.15
N LEU A 366 13.70 -5.92 0.28
CA LEU A 366 14.51 -4.87 -0.33
C LEU A 366 13.73 -4.10 -1.40
N HIS A 367 12.92 -4.78 -2.20
CA HIS A 367 12.10 -4.15 -3.24
C HIS A 367 11.07 -3.18 -2.65
N ALA A 368 10.53 -3.48 -1.46
CA ALA A 368 9.61 -2.61 -0.74
C ALA A 368 10.20 -1.23 -0.35
N ARG A 369 11.52 -1.03 -0.45
CA ARG A 369 12.15 0.27 -0.19
C ARG A 369 11.89 1.29 -1.32
N GLY A 370 11.70 0.82 -2.55
CA GLY A 370 11.50 1.68 -3.72
C GLY A 370 10.06 2.14 -3.93
N LEU A 371 9.11 1.67 -3.12
CA LEU A 371 7.68 1.91 -3.30
C LEU A 371 7.20 3.07 -2.43
N GLY A 372 6.47 4.02 -3.02
CA GLY A 372 5.97 5.20 -2.32
C GLY A 372 4.70 4.94 -1.48
N ASN A 373 3.87 3.97 -1.87
CA ASN A 373 2.59 3.69 -1.22
C ASN A 373 2.75 2.66 -0.08
N VAL A 374 2.21 2.97 1.10
CA VAL A 374 2.28 2.10 2.29
C VAL A 374 1.73 0.70 2.04
N TRP A 375 0.60 0.58 1.32
CA TRP A 375 0.00 -0.72 1.03
C TRP A 375 0.85 -1.55 0.09
N GLN A 376 1.43 -0.94 -0.93
CA GLN A 376 2.38 -1.61 -1.84
C GLN A 376 3.61 -2.13 -1.09
N ARG A 377 4.11 -1.35 -0.12
CA ARG A 377 5.20 -1.79 0.75
C ARG A 377 4.77 -3.00 1.58
N LEU A 378 3.60 -2.94 2.22
CA LEU A 378 3.06 -4.04 3.04
C LEU A 378 2.85 -5.33 2.23
N PHE A 379 2.37 -5.23 0.99
CA PHE A 379 2.18 -6.40 0.13
C PHE A 379 3.47 -7.17 -0.17
N LEU A 380 4.64 -6.54 -0.07
CA LEU A 380 5.93 -7.21 -0.27
C LEU A 380 6.64 -7.50 1.06
N THR A 381 6.54 -6.62 2.05
CA THR A 381 7.19 -6.83 3.34
C THR A 381 6.55 -7.96 4.14
N LEU A 382 5.22 -8.10 4.10
CA LEU A 382 4.53 -9.16 4.84
C LEU A 382 4.89 -10.57 4.34
N PRO A 383 4.87 -10.89 3.03
CA PRO A 383 5.36 -12.18 2.54
C PRO A 383 6.84 -12.42 2.83
N GLY A 384 7.70 -11.40 2.71
CA GLY A 384 9.12 -11.52 3.03
C GLY A 384 9.36 -11.82 4.51
N ALA A 385 8.67 -11.12 5.41
CA ALA A 385 8.72 -11.40 6.85
C ALA A 385 8.13 -12.78 7.18
N TRP A 386 7.03 -13.15 6.52
CA TRP A 386 6.37 -14.46 6.67
C TRP A 386 7.32 -15.61 6.35
N ALA A 387 8.12 -15.51 5.27
CA ALA A 387 9.14 -16.50 4.96
C ALA A 387 10.16 -16.67 6.10
N LEU A 388 10.66 -15.56 6.66
CA LEU A 388 11.63 -15.62 7.75
C LEU A 388 11.02 -16.28 9.00
N VAL A 389 9.76 -15.96 9.32
CA VAL A 389 9.03 -16.60 10.42
C VAL A 389 8.92 -18.11 10.18
N LEU A 390 8.55 -18.54 8.98
CA LEU A 390 8.45 -19.97 8.64
C LEU A 390 9.80 -20.70 8.74
N LEU A 391 10.89 -20.10 8.28
CA LEU A 391 12.24 -20.67 8.37
C LEU A 391 12.73 -20.78 9.82
N VAL A 392 12.48 -19.76 10.65
CA VAL A 392 12.82 -19.83 12.08
C VAL A 392 11.96 -20.85 12.80
N PHE A 393 10.66 -20.91 12.49
CA PHE A 393 9.73 -21.84 13.11
C PHE A 393 10.06 -23.29 12.78
N SER A 394 10.32 -23.60 11.50
CA SER A 394 10.74 -24.94 11.06
C SER A 394 12.04 -25.38 11.76
N GLN A 395 13.08 -24.56 11.75
CA GLN A 395 14.32 -24.86 12.47
C GLN A 395 14.12 -25.05 13.98
N ALA A 396 13.23 -24.28 14.62
CA ALA A 396 12.96 -24.41 16.04
C ALA A 396 12.26 -25.72 16.42
N LEU A 397 11.41 -26.26 15.52
CA LEU A 397 10.75 -27.55 15.74
C LEU A 397 11.77 -28.69 15.80
N ASP A 398 12.76 -28.66 14.91
CA ASP A 398 13.79 -29.71 14.78
C ASP A 398 14.95 -29.54 15.78
N SER A 399 15.04 -28.38 16.43
CA SER A 399 16.08 -28.08 17.42
C SER A 399 15.82 -28.70 18.80
N GLY A 400 16.89 -29.15 19.46
CA GLY A 400 16.87 -29.51 20.89
C GLY A 400 16.65 -28.30 21.81
N SER A 401 16.52 -28.53 23.13
CA SER A 401 16.22 -27.48 24.12
C SER A 401 17.18 -26.29 24.07
N LEU A 402 18.49 -26.55 23.97
CA LEU A 402 19.51 -25.51 23.83
C LEU A 402 19.35 -24.72 22.52
N GLY A 403 19.09 -25.40 21.40
CA GLY A 403 18.86 -24.75 20.11
C GLY A 403 17.66 -23.81 20.14
N ARG A 404 16.55 -24.23 20.77
CA ARG A 404 15.37 -23.37 20.96
C ARG A 404 15.69 -22.13 21.81
N LEU A 405 16.48 -22.27 22.87
CA LEU A 405 16.91 -21.13 23.69
C LEU A 405 17.77 -20.15 22.87
N LEU A 406 18.69 -20.66 22.03
CA LEU A 406 19.50 -19.83 21.13
C LEU A 406 18.64 -19.11 20.08
N THR A 407 17.64 -19.79 19.52
CA THR A 407 16.68 -19.17 18.59
C THR A 407 15.91 -18.03 19.25
N VAL A 408 15.42 -18.22 20.48
CA VAL A 408 14.75 -17.16 21.24
C VAL A 408 15.68 -15.99 21.53
N ALA A 409 16.92 -16.26 21.95
CA ALA A 409 17.92 -15.22 22.17
C ALA A 409 18.22 -14.43 20.88
N GLY A 410 18.34 -15.13 19.74
CA GLY A 410 18.49 -14.50 18.43
C GLY A 410 17.31 -13.62 18.04
N LEU A 411 16.07 -14.09 18.25
CA LEU A 411 14.85 -13.31 18.00
C LEU A 411 14.76 -12.06 18.88
N LEU A 412 15.15 -12.15 20.15
CA LEU A 412 15.24 -10.99 21.04
C LEU A 412 16.28 -9.97 20.55
N ALA A 413 17.44 -10.44 20.09
CA ALA A 413 18.46 -9.57 19.51
C ALA A 413 17.98 -8.88 18.23
N VAL A 414 17.29 -9.60 17.34
CA VAL A 414 16.68 -9.03 16.13
C VAL A 414 15.61 -8.00 16.50
N THR A 415 14.77 -8.29 17.49
CA THR A 415 13.72 -7.37 17.97
C THR A 415 14.34 -6.08 18.52
N ALA A 416 15.40 -6.19 19.32
CA ALA A 416 16.15 -5.03 19.81
C ALA A 416 16.72 -4.21 18.65
N GLY A 417 17.31 -4.87 17.64
CA GLY A 417 17.81 -4.21 16.43
C GLY A 417 16.72 -3.46 15.66
N ILE A 418 15.54 -4.05 15.48
CA ILE A 418 14.39 -3.41 14.83
C ILE A 418 13.88 -2.22 15.65
N ALA A 419 13.79 -2.34 16.97
CA ALA A 419 13.39 -1.25 17.86
C ALA A 419 14.37 -0.07 17.76
N ILE A 420 15.67 -0.33 17.81
CA ILE A 420 16.71 0.69 17.62
C ILE A 420 16.60 1.33 16.23
N ALA A 421 16.40 0.53 15.18
CA ALA A 421 16.22 1.03 13.82
C ALA A 421 14.98 1.93 13.69
N SER A 422 13.89 1.62 14.40
CA SER A 422 12.67 2.42 14.41
C SER A 422 12.88 3.85 14.95
N TRP A 423 13.82 4.02 15.88
CA TRP A 423 14.17 5.33 16.45
C TRP A 423 15.22 6.08 15.63
N THR A 424 16.08 5.35 14.91
CA THR A 424 17.31 5.92 14.32
C THR A 424 17.24 6.11 12.82
N VAL A 425 16.38 5.38 12.10
CA VAL A 425 16.35 5.35 10.63
C VAL A 425 15.29 6.27 10.01
N PRO A 426 14.02 6.29 10.45
CA PRO A 426 12.97 7.06 9.78
C PRO A 426 13.31 8.55 9.67
N GLY A 427 13.09 9.13 8.48
CA GLY A 427 13.35 10.56 8.21
C GLY A 427 14.81 10.97 8.12
N ARG A 428 15.76 10.06 8.40
CA ARG A 428 17.20 10.37 8.34
C ARG A 428 17.82 10.02 7.00
N ARG A 429 18.75 10.86 6.54
CA ARG A 429 19.61 10.57 5.39
C ARG A 429 20.71 9.63 5.83
N LEU A 430 20.58 8.35 5.53
CA LEU A 430 21.63 7.36 5.79
C LEU A 430 22.85 7.62 4.89
N VAL A 431 24.03 7.19 5.35
CA VAL A 431 25.28 7.29 4.58
C VAL A 431 25.11 6.52 3.25
N PRO A 432 25.57 7.07 2.10
CA PRO A 432 25.32 6.48 0.78
C PRO A 432 25.70 5.00 0.63
N TYR A 433 26.73 4.53 1.33
CA TYR A 433 27.19 3.13 1.28
C TYR A 433 26.11 2.11 1.68
N TRP A 434 25.23 2.44 2.64
CA TRP A 434 24.15 1.54 3.05
C TRP A 434 23.04 1.43 2.00
N GLY A 435 22.73 2.55 1.32
CA GLY A 435 21.83 2.55 0.17
C GLY A 435 22.39 1.67 -0.95
N ARG A 436 23.68 1.85 -1.26
CA ARG A 436 24.36 1.07 -2.30
C ARG A 436 24.45 -0.42 -1.96
N GLY A 437 24.74 -0.77 -0.72
CA GLY A 437 24.77 -2.16 -0.25
C GLY A 437 23.41 -2.84 -0.43
N ALA A 438 22.31 -2.14 -0.10
CA ALA A 438 20.96 -2.65 -0.30
C ALA A 438 20.64 -2.85 -1.80
N GLU A 439 21.08 -1.96 -2.69
CA GLU A 439 20.91 -2.10 -4.14
C GLU A 439 21.68 -3.32 -4.70
N LEU A 440 22.93 -3.50 -4.25
CA LEU A 440 23.75 -4.65 -4.65
C LEU A 440 23.14 -5.96 -4.16
N LEU A 441 22.68 -5.99 -2.91
CA LEU A 441 22.04 -7.16 -2.32
C LEU A 441 20.71 -7.49 -2.99
N HIS A 442 19.94 -6.47 -3.36
CA HIS A 442 18.71 -6.62 -4.14
C HIS A 442 19.03 -7.27 -5.49
N SER A 443 19.99 -6.70 -6.23
CA SER A 443 20.39 -7.23 -7.54
C SER A 443 20.93 -8.65 -7.44
N ALA A 444 21.76 -8.94 -6.43
CA ALA A 444 22.30 -10.27 -6.18
C ALA A 444 21.19 -11.28 -5.87
N ALA A 445 20.22 -10.93 -5.01
CA ALA A 445 19.08 -11.80 -4.69
C ALA A 445 18.20 -12.07 -5.93
N ALA A 446 17.95 -11.05 -6.75
CA ALA A 446 17.20 -11.19 -8.00
C ALA A 446 17.91 -12.11 -9.00
N ILE A 447 19.23 -11.93 -9.20
CA ILE A 447 20.04 -12.75 -10.11
C ILE A 447 20.17 -14.18 -9.60
N ALA A 448 20.38 -14.37 -8.28
CA ALA A 448 20.54 -15.68 -7.66
C ALA A 448 19.25 -16.51 -7.68
N LEU A 449 18.08 -15.88 -7.80
CA LEU A 449 16.80 -16.60 -7.79
C LEU A 449 16.70 -17.62 -8.93
N LEU A 450 17.18 -17.30 -10.13
CA LEU A 450 17.16 -18.21 -11.28
C LEU A 450 17.97 -19.50 -11.03
N PRO A 451 19.27 -19.46 -10.70
CA PRO A 451 20.03 -20.67 -10.41
C PRO A 451 19.50 -21.42 -9.17
N LEU A 452 18.99 -20.71 -8.16
CA LEU A 452 18.37 -21.36 -7.00
C LEU A 452 17.11 -22.15 -7.37
N VAL A 453 16.26 -21.62 -8.25
CA VAL A 453 15.08 -22.35 -8.76
C VAL A 453 15.49 -23.55 -9.61
N LEU A 454 16.55 -23.44 -10.43
CA LEU A 454 17.11 -24.59 -11.16
C LEU A 454 17.65 -25.66 -10.21
N TRP A 455 18.17 -25.27 -9.05
CA TRP A 455 18.58 -26.20 -8.01
C TRP A 455 17.39 -26.94 -7.38
N VAL A 456 16.31 -26.21 -7.06
CA VAL A 456 15.06 -26.81 -6.56
C VAL A 456 14.47 -27.79 -7.56
N LEU A 457 14.57 -27.50 -8.87
CA LEU A 457 14.17 -28.39 -9.97
C LEU A 457 15.09 -29.61 -10.16
N GLY A 458 16.16 -29.75 -9.37
CA GLY A 458 17.09 -30.88 -9.47
C GLY A 458 17.99 -30.85 -10.72
N VAL A 459 18.02 -29.76 -11.49
CA VAL A 459 18.75 -29.67 -12.77
C VAL A 459 20.25 -29.94 -12.57
N TYR A 460 20.86 -29.40 -11.51
CA TYR A 460 22.28 -29.65 -11.21
C TYR A 460 22.56 -31.12 -10.86
N GLY A 461 21.61 -31.79 -10.21
CA GLY A 461 21.71 -33.22 -9.91
C GLY A 461 21.66 -34.05 -11.19
N ALA A 462 20.72 -33.74 -12.09
CA ALA A 462 20.59 -34.38 -13.40
C ALA A 462 21.84 -34.16 -14.29
N LEU A 463 22.40 -32.94 -14.28
CA LEU A 463 23.64 -32.66 -15.03
C LEU A 463 24.85 -33.42 -14.46
N ARG A 464 24.91 -33.60 -13.13
CA ARG A 464 25.97 -34.38 -12.49
C ARG A 464 25.87 -35.86 -12.83
N SER A 465 24.67 -36.46 -12.81
CA SER A 465 24.48 -37.87 -13.09
C SER A 465 24.73 -38.26 -14.56
N LEU A 466 24.66 -37.29 -15.49
CA LEU A 466 25.04 -37.52 -16.89
C LEU A 466 26.55 -37.80 -17.08
N ASN A 467 27.40 -37.38 -16.13
CA ASN A 467 28.85 -37.51 -16.22
C ASN A 467 29.45 -38.56 -15.25
N GLY A 468 28.63 -39.30 -14.48
CA GLY A 468 29.05 -40.29 -13.49
C GLY A 468 28.80 -39.86 -12.05
#